data_AF-A0A9X4M284-F1
#
_entry.id   AF-A0A9X4M284-F1
#
_cell.length_a   1.000
_cell.length_b   1.000
_cell.length_c   1.000
_cell.angle_alpha   90.00
_cell.angle_beta   90.00
_cell.angle_gamma   90.00
#
_symmetry.space_group_name_H-M   'P 1'
#
loop_
_entity.id
_entity.type
_entity.pdbx_description
1 polymer ?
#
loop_
_entity_poly.entity_id
_entity_poly.type
_entity_poly.pdbx_seq_one_letter_code
_entity_poly.pdbx_strand_id
1 'polypeptide(L)'
;MRLTPHACGETLLDGVWWPRTANLTRELHDLISAVTPSVGVTGRITFGWNPASISQRRADLPDGVTVEDRIADQPPDVMYLFGDNGTRLSLLIIPAATHFTHAHAAMAAAGAGVG
;
A
#
# COMPACT_ATOMS: atom_id res chain seq x y z
N MET A 1 -1.38 -5.35 -15.86
CA MET A 1 -1.77 -4.77 -14.55
C MET A 1 -1.65 -3.26 -14.70
N ARG A 2 -2.74 -2.51 -14.53
CA ARG A 2 -2.75 -1.04 -14.59
C ARG A 2 -3.31 -0.51 -13.27
N LEU A 3 -2.62 0.47 -12.70
CA LEU A 3 -3.00 1.19 -11.49
C LEU A 3 -3.73 2.47 -11.90
N THR A 4 -4.90 2.72 -11.32
CA THR A 4 -5.77 3.86 -11.65
C THR A 4 -5.76 4.90 -10.53
N PRO A 5 -5.57 6.18 -10.87
CA PRO A 5 -5.57 7.26 -9.89
C PRO A 5 -6.95 7.50 -9.25
N HIS A 6 -7.02 7.75 -7.93
CA HIS A 6 -8.22 7.84 -7.10
C HIS A 6 -8.17 9.06 -6.18
N ALA A 7 -8.97 10.09 -6.43
CA ALA A 7 -8.97 11.27 -5.58
C ALA A 7 -9.79 11.04 -4.30
N CYS A 8 -9.13 10.91 -3.15
CA CYS A 8 -9.76 11.07 -1.84
C CYS A 8 -9.05 12.22 -1.12
N GLY A 9 -9.65 13.43 -1.15
CA GLY A 9 -9.13 14.63 -0.49
C GLY A 9 -7.75 15.06 -1.01
N GLU A 10 -7.72 15.82 -2.11
CA GLU A 10 -6.53 16.47 -2.71
C GLU A 10 -5.37 15.55 -3.15
N THR A 11 -5.32 14.29 -2.73
CA THR A 11 -4.32 13.30 -3.16
C THR A 11 -4.94 12.29 -4.11
N LEU A 12 -4.37 12.22 -5.31
CA LEU A 12 -4.69 11.23 -6.32
C LEU A 12 -3.97 9.92 -5.98
N LEU A 13 -4.70 8.93 -5.47
CA LEU A 13 -4.23 7.62 -5.05
C LEU A 13 -3.99 6.71 -6.24
N ASP A 14 -2.83 6.10 -6.39
CA ASP A 14 -2.54 5.22 -7.52
C ASP A 14 -3.29 3.88 -7.45
N GLY A 15 -3.83 3.51 -6.28
CA GLY A 15 -4.67 2.34 -6.16
C GLY A 15 -5.17 2.07 -4.75
N VAL A 16 -5.73 0.87 -4.59
CA VAL A 16 -6.27 0.37 -3.32
C VAL A 16 -5.72 -1.03 -3.08
N TRP A 17 -5.38 -1.32 -1.84
CA TRP A 17 -4.92 -2.62 -1.39
C TRP A 17 -5.76 -3.10 -0.20
N TRP A 18 -6.33 -4.30 -0.33
CA TRP A 18 -7.03 -4.97 0.75
C TRP A 18 -6.24 -6.19 1.23
N PRO A 19 -5.40 -6.03 2.26
CA PRO A 19 -4.69 -7.14 2.88
C PRO A 19 -5.65 -8.15 3.50
N ARG A 20 -5.27 -9.42 3.46
CA ARG A 20 -6.00 -10.54 4.09
C ARG A 20 -5.77 -10.61 5.59
N THR A 21 -4.70 -9.99 6.08
CA THR A 21 -4.27 -10.05 7.47
C THR A 21 -3.93 -8.65 7.99
N ALA A 22 -4.00 -8.46 9.31
CA ALA A 22 -3.54 -7.23 9.92
C ALA A 22 -2.00 -7.11 9.92
N ASN A 23 -1.26 -8.21 9.72
CA ASN A 23 0.20 -8.18 9.66
C ASN A 23 0.65 -7.92 8.21
N LEU A 24 0.74 -6.65 7.85
CA LEU A 24 1.00 -6.22 6.47
C LEU A 24 2.32 -6.72 5.91
N THR A 25 3.33 -6.90 6.78
CA THR A 25 4.64 -7.43 6.39
C THR A 25 4.53 -8.81 5.74
N ARG A 26 3.58 -9.65 6.16
CA ARG A 26 3.37 -10.99 5.59
C ARG A 26 2.91 -10.98 4.14
N GLU A 27 2.31 -9.88 3.71
CA GLU A 27 1.73 -9.72 2.37
C GLU A 27 2.52 -8.70 1.54
N LEU A 28 3.61 -8.16 2.10
CA LEU A 28 4.40 -7.10 1.49
C LEU A 28 5.11 -7.59 0.23
N HIS A 29 5.58 -8.85 0.22
CA HIS A 29 6.25 -9.42 -0.94
C HIS A 29 5.32 -9.53 -2.16
N ASP A 30 4.10 -10.02 -1.95
CA ASP A 30 3.07 -10.09 -3.00
C ASP A 30 2.70 -8.68 -3.49
N LEU A 31 2.54 -7.72 -2.57
CA LEU A 31 2.27 -6.33 -2.92
C LEU A 31 3.38 -5.72 -3.78
N ILE A 32 4.64 -5.84 -3.34
CA ILE A 32 5.79 -5.30 -4.07
C ILE A 32 5.86 -5.92 -5.48
N SER A 33 5.69 -7.23 -5.59
CA SER A 33 5.67 -7.93 -6.88
C SER A 33 4.58 -7.38 -7.80
N ALA A 34 3.40 -7.11 -7.25
CA ALA A 34 2.27 -6.54 -7.97
C ALA A 34 2.51 -5.11 -8.46
N VAL A 35 3.19 -4.26 -7.66
CA VAL A 35 3.41 -2.84 -8.01
C VAL A 35 4.71 -2.57 -8.76
N THR A 36 5.66 -3.51 -8.77
CA THR A 36 6.96 -3.38 -9.44
C THR A 36 6.84 -2.91 -10.90
N PRO A 37 5.87 -3.38 -11.72
CA PRO A 37 5.69 -2.88 -13.08
C PRO A 37 5.33 -1.39 -13.18
N SER A 38 4.83 -0.78 -12.11
CA SER A 38 4.39 0.62 -12.08
C SER A 38 5.37 1.54 -11.35
N VAL A 39 5.96 1.09 -10.24
CA VAL A 39 6.88 1.91 -9.42
C VAL A 39 8.36 1.59 -9.68
N GLY A 40 8.68 0.47 -10.33
CA GLY A 40 10.05 -0.04 -10.44
C GLY A 40 10.47 -0.84 -9.19
N VAL A 41 11.78 -1.00 -8.99
CA VAL A 41 12.30 -1.70 -7.82
C VAL A 41 11.98 -0.86 -6.58
N THR A 42 11.14 -1.39 -5.69
CA THR A 42 10.73 -0.67 -4.48
C THR A 42 11.89 -0.68 -3.49
N GLY A 43 12.41 0.51 -3.15
CA GLY A 43 13.50 0.64 -2.17
C GLY A 43 13.02 1.07 -0.79
N ARG A 44 11.84 1.72 -0.71
CA ARG A 44 11.34 2.29 0.54
C ARG A 44 9.82 2.33 0.59
N ILE A 45 9.27 2.06 1.77
CA ILE A 45 7.83 2.05 2.03
C ILE A 45 7.55 2.77 3.34
N THR A 46 6.64 3.76 3.33
CA THR A 46 6.21 4.48 4.53
C THR A 46 4.76 4.16 4.84
N PHE A 47 4.46 3.80 6.10
CA PHE A 47 3.10 3.55 6.56
C PHE A 47 3.01 3.60 8.09
N GLY A 48 1.80 3.76 8.63
CA GLY A 48 1.53 3.58 10.06
C GLY A 48 1.53 2.09 10.44
N TRP A 49 2.71 1.46 10.46
CA TRP A 49 2.84 0.03 10.74
C TRP A 49 2.39 -0.31 12.16
N ASN A 50 1.59 -1.37 12.30
CA ASN A 50 1.22 -1.89 13.61
C ASN A 50 2.34 -2.75 14.22
N PRO A 51 2.29 -3.02 15.54
CA PRO A 51 3.33 -3.78 16.23
C PRO A 51 3.62 -5.15 15.63
N ALA A 52 2.59 -5.88 15.18
CA ALA A 52 2.78 -7.21 14.58
C ALA A 52 3.58 -7.14 13.28
N SER A 53 3.34 -6.11 12.46
CA SER A 53 4.05 -5.87 11.21
C SER A 53 5.51 -5.51 11.45
N ILE A 54 5.79 -4.64 12.43
CA ILE A 54 7.16 -4.28 12.83
C ILE A 54 7.92 -5.47 13.40
N SER A 55 7.29 -6.26 14.28
CA SER A 55 7.90 -7.47 14.84
C SER A 55 8.26 -8.47 13.76
N GLN A 56 7.35 -8.73 12.81
CA GLN A 56 7.64 -9.62 11.68
C GLN A 56 8.79 -9.08 10.83
N ARG A 57 8.78 -7.78 10.52
CA ARG A 57 9.82 -7.17 9.67
C ARG A 57 11.21 -7.31 10.26
N ARG A 58 11.34 -7.18 11.59
CA ARG A 58 12.62 -7.37 12.29
C ARG A 58 13.12 -8.81 12.26
N ALA A 59 12.21 -9.78 12.08
CA ALA A 59 12.54 -11.19 12.00
C ALA A 59 12.86 -11.65 10.57
N ASP A 60 12.38 -10.92 9.55
CA ASP A 60 12.62 -11.24 8.15
C ASP A 60 14.08 -10.98 7.75
N LEU A 61 14.56 -11.73 6.75
CA LEU A 61 15.85 -11.48 6.13
C LEU A 61 15.82 -10.16 5.35
N PRO A 62 16.94 -9.41 5.28
CA PRO A 62 17.01 -8.21 4.47
C PRO A 62 16.69 -8.50 3.00
N ASP A 63 15.70 -7.79 2.45
CA ASP A 63 15.25 -7.90 1.06
C ASP A 63 15.54 -6.62 0.24
N GLY A 64 16.28 -5.67 0.83
CA GLY A 64 16.63 -4.39 0.22
C GLY A 64 15.54 -3.32 0.32
N VAL A 65 14.39 -3.61 0.93
CA VAL A 65 13.30 -2.66 1.12
C VAL A 65 13.38 -2.06 2.52
N THR A 66 13.43 -0.73 2.62
CA THR A 66 13.33 -0.06 3.93
C THR A 66 11.88 0.22 4.25
N VAL A 67 11.37 -0.26 5.39
CA VAL A 67 10.06 0.15 5.90
C VAL A 67 10.24 1.19 6.99
N GLU A 68 9.50 2.27 6.90
CA GLU A 68 9.58 3.40 7.83
C GLU A 68 8.18 3.81 8.30
N ASP A 69 8.16 4.52 9.42
CA ASP A 69 6.95 5.18 9.89
C ASP A 69 6.42 6.21 8.89
N ARG A 70 5.16 6.58 9.10
CA ARG A 70 4.44 7.57 8.30
C ARG A 70 5.18 8.91 8.28
N ILE A 71 5.27 9.54 7.11
CA ILE A 71 5.85 10.89 6.96
C ILE A 71 4.82 12.00 7.23
N ALA A 72 5.28 13.24 7.37
CA ALA A 72 4.41 14.41 7.47
C ALA A 72 3.44 14.45 6.27
N ASP A 73 2.20 14.85 6.53
CA ASP A 73 1.11 14.96 5.53
C ASP A 73 0.70 13.65 4.84
N GLN A 74 1.27 12.50 5.22
CA GLN A 74 0.79 11.20 4.74
C GLN A 74 -0.52 10.83 5.47
N PRO A 75 -1.62 10.56 4.74
CA PRO A 75 -2.87 10.11 5.36
C PRO A 75 -2.68 8.79 6.13
N PRO A 76 -3.44 8.56 7.22
CA PRO A 76 -3.24 7.38 8.08
C PRO A 76 -3.50 6.06 7.35
N ASP A 77 -4.45 6.04 6.42
CA ASP A 77 -4.86 4.84 5.69
C ASP A 77 -4.14 4.71 4.33
N VAL A 78 -3.16 5.55 4.02
CA VAL A 78 -2.47 5.53 2.73
C VAL A 78 -1.02 5.09 2.92
N MET A 79 -0.61 4.05 2.20
CA MET A 79 0.78 3.58 2.11
C MET A 79 1.48 4.25 0.92
N TYR A 80 2.69 4.74 1.13
CA TYR A 80 3.55 5.23 0.04
C TYR A 80 4.68 4.24 -0.23
N LEU A 81 4.85 3.90 -1.51
CA LEU A 81 5.94 3.07 -2.02
C LEU A 81 6.82 3.93 -2.92
N PHE A 82 8.12 3.88 -2.69
CA PHE A 82 9.11 4.66 -3.42
C PHE A 82 10.01 3.73 -4.20
N GLY A 83 10.01 3.92 -5.52
CA GLY A 83 10.91 3.26 -6.45
C GLY A 83 12.29 3.89 -6.45
N ASP A 84 13.28 3.11 -6.82
CA ASP A 84 14.66 3.57 -7.07
C ASP A 84 14.76 4.62 -8.20
N ASN A 85 13.79 4.63 -9.11
CA ASN A 85 13.66 5.58 -10.21
C ASN A 85 13.03 6.93 -9.81
N GLY A 86 12.73 7.15 -8.53
CA GLY A 86 12.08 8.37 -8.03
C GLY A 86 10.56 8.40 -8.18
N THR A 87 9.95 7.33 -8.70
CA THR A 87 8.50 7.17 -8.76
C THR A 87 7.95 6.91 -7.37
N ARG A 88 6.82 7.54 -7.04
CA ARG A 88 6.07 7.28 -5.82
C ARG A 88 4.71 6.73 -6.19
N LEU A 89 4.28 5.70 -5.49
CA LEU A 89 2.98 5.10 -5.59
C LEU A 89 2.25 5.25 -4.26
N SER A 90 1.00 5.67 -4.30
CA SER A 90 0.13 5.88 -3.16
C SER A 90 -1.04 4.89 -3.16
N LEU A 91 -1.14 4.06 -2.13
CA LEU A 91 -2.16 3.02 -2.01
C LEU A 91 -3.04 3.24 -0.79
N LEU A 92 -4.35 3.32 -0.97
CA LEU A 92 -5.29 3.23 0.15
C LEU A 92 -5.33 1.80 0.69
N ILE A 93 -5.15 1.66 1.99
CA ILE A 93 -5.21 0.39 2.71
C ILE A 93 -6.61 0.21 3.27
N ILE A 94 -7.30 -0.85 2.84
CA ILE A 94 -8.55 -1.28 3.48
C ILE A 94 -8.18 -2.21 4.64
N PRO A 95 -8.56 -1.91 5.90
CA PRO A 95 -8.24 -2.79 7.03
C PRO A 95 -8.72 -4.23 6.78
N ALA A 96 -7.90 -5.23 7.14
CA ALA A 96 -8.24 -6.64 6.93
C ALA A 96 -9.55 -7.07 7.63
N ALA A 97 -9.91 -6.42 8.73
CA ALA A 97 -11.16 -6.66 9.46
C ALA A 97 -12.41 -6.06 8.78
N THR A 98 -12.24 -5.31 7.68
CA THR A 98 -13.36 -4.70 6.94
C THR A 98 -14.26 -5.80 6.38
N HIS A 99 -15.56 -5.70 6.65
CA HIS A 99 -16.55 -6.64 6.13
C HIS A 99 -16.47 -6.73 4.60
N PHE A 100 -16.56 -7.95 4.06
CA PHE A 100 -16.35 -8.23 2.63
C PHE A 100 -17.13 -7.30 1.71
N THR A 101 -18.41 -7.05 1.99
CA THR A 101 -19.27 -6.17 1.18
C THR A 101 -18.74 -4.73 1.12
N HIS A 102 -18.21 -4.20 2.24
CA HIS A 102 -17.66 -2.84 2.29
C HIS A 102 -16.31 -2.76 1.59
N ALA A 103 -15.45 -3.77 1.78
CA ALA A 103 -14.18 -3.85 1.07
C ALA A 103 -14.39 -3.95 -0.44
N HIS A 104 -15.35 -4.77 -0.88
CA HIS A 104 -15.71 -4.89 -2.29
C HIS A 104 -16.26 -3.57 -2.85
N ALA A 105 -17.11 -2.86 -2.11
CA ALA A 105 -17.62 -1.55 -2.53
C ALA A 105 -16.48 -0.52 -2.68
N ALA A 106 -15.55 -0.47 -1.72
CA ALA A 106 -14.39 0.43 -1.78
C ALA A 106 -13.45 0.09 -2.95
N MET A 107 -13.18 -1.19 -3.19
CA MET A 107 -12.41 -1.64 -4.35
C MET A 107 -13.14 -1.40 -5.68
N ALA A 108 -14.47 -1.53 -5.71
CA ALA A 108 -15.26 -1.25 -6.91
C ALA A 108 -15.28 0.25 -7.23
N ALA A 109 -15.38 1.12 -6.21
CA ALA A 109 -15.19 2.56 -6.39
C ALA A 109 -13.82 2.85 -6.99
N ALA A 110 -12.77 2.17 -6.52
CA ALA A 110 -11.41 2.22 -7.08
C ALA A 110 -11.35 1.94 -8.60
N GLY A 111 -12.14 0.98 -9.07
CA GLY A 111 -12.20 0.59 -10.49
C GLY A 111 -13.18 1.38 -11.35
N ALA A 112 -14.16 2.08 -10.76
CA ALA A 112 -15.28 2.71 -11.47
C ALA A 112 -15.07 4.20 -11.82
N GLY A 113 -13.91 4.78 -11.55
CA GLY A 113 -13.53 6.15 -11.94
C GLY A 113 -13.28 6.33 -13.45
N VAL A 114 -13.97 5.57 -14.30
CA VAL A 114 -13.95 5.68 -15.76
C VAL A 114 -15.36 6.02 -16.25
N GLY A 115 -15.58 7.31 -16.48
CA GLY A 115 -16.77 7.87 -17.10
C GLY A 115 -16.43 9.24 -17.67
#